data_AF-A0A4Q5XTQ8-F1
#
_entry.id   AF-A0A4Q5XTQ8-F1
#
_cell.length_a   1.000
_cell.length_b   1.000
_cell.length_c   1.000
_cell.angle_alpha   90.00
_cell.angle_beta   90.00
_cell.angle_gamma   90.00
#
_symmetry.space_group_name_H-M   'P 1'
#
loop_
_entity.id
_entity.type
_entity.pdbx_description
1 polymer ?
#
loop_
_entity_poly.entity_id
_entity_poly.type
_entity_poly.pdbx_seq_one_letter_code
_entity_poly.pdbx_strand_id
1 'polypeptide(L)'
;MTRLAPALIAASVLAGCATAPMAVAQPPMQPGHGMPPMSSIQPETTITLTGKGTVDHAPDIAMISLGVQVEAKTAAEAMTQQAEKMNGVFAAVKAAGIADRDMQTGQLSLNPVYEYPN
;
A
#
# COMPACT_ATOMS: atom_id res chain seq x y z
N MET A 1 -10.82 15.35 8.58
CA MET A 1 -10.20 15.18 7.25
C MET A 1 -11.10 14.29 6.42
N THR A 2 -11.64 14.91 5.38
CA THR A 2 -12.62 14.43 4.41
C THR A 2 -12.16 13.13 3.75
N ARG A 3 -13.03 12.10 3.76
CA ARG A 3 -12.77 10.85 3.04
C ARG A 3 -12.92 11.09 1.54
N LEU A 4 -11.87 10.78 0.80
CA LEU A 4 -11.78 10.90 -0.64
C LEU A 4 -11.15 9.59 -1.14
N ALA A 5 -11.91 8.82 -1.90
CA ALA A 5 -11.36 7.85 -2.86
C ALA A 5 -12.45 7.46 -3.89
N PRO A 6 -12.17 7.60 -5.19
CA PRO A 6 -13.09 7.32 -6.29
C PRO A 6 -12.87 5.92 -6.93
N ALA A 7 -13.66 5.68 -7.98
CA ALA A 7 -13.49 4.68 -9.05
C ALA A 7 -14.13 3.29 -8.82
N LEU A 8 -15.10 2.93 -9.66
CA LEU A 8 -14.78 2.12 -10.85
C LEU A 8 -15.99 2.05 -11.82
N ILE A 9 -15.62 1.95 -13.10
CA ILE A 9 -16.39 1.90 -14.33
C ILE A 9 -17.39 0.72 -14.34
N ALA A 10 -18.66 1.00 -14.69
CA ALA A 10 -19.69 -0.02 -14.90
C ALA A 10 -20.07 -0.13 -16.40
N ALA A 11 -19.78 -1.32 -16.91
CA ALA A 11 -20.27 -2.05 -18.07
C ALA A 11 -21.34 -1.41 -18.98
N SER A 12 -20.95 -1.34 -20.25
CA SER A 12 -21.77 -1.34 -21.45
C SER A 12 -22.68 -2.58 -21.56
N VAL A 13 -23.98 -2.38 -21.84
CA VAL A 13 -24.79 -3.33 -22.63
C VAL A 13 -25.74 -2.55 -23.55
N LEU A 14 -25.58 -2.86 -24.83
CA LEU A 14 -26.33 -2.41 -25.99
C LEU A 14 -27.71 -3.10 -26.00
N ALA A 15 -28.79 -2.33 -25.92
CA ALA A 15 -30.15 -2.85 -26.06
C ALA A 15 -30.90 -2.07 -27.15
N GLY A 16 -30.69 -2.49 -28.40
CA GLY A 16 -31.55 -2.13 -29.53
C GLY A 16 -32.45 -3.32 -29.86
N CYS A 17 -33.75 -3.19 -29.61
CA CYS A 17 -34.75 -4.10 -30.16
C CYS A 17 -35.82 -3.28 -30.88
N ALA A 18 -35.83 -3.47 -32.20
CA ALA A 18 -36.79 -2.94 -33.14
C ALA A 18 -38.16 -3.65 -33.02
N THR A 19 -39.14 -3.01 -33.64
CA THR A 19 -40.59 -3.17 -33.57
C THR A 19 -41.20 -4.36 -34.31
N ALA A 20 -42.34 -4.85 -33.76
CA ALA A 20 -43.55 -5.41 -34.42
C ALA A 20 -43.54 -6.89 -34.93
N PRO A 21 -44.71 -7.50 -35.20
CA PRO A 21 -45.99 -7.57 -34.47
C PRO A 21 -46.51 -9.03 -34.28
N MET A 22 -47.65 -9.16 -33.59
CA MET A 22 -48.36 -10.42 -33.30
C MET A 22 -48.89 -11.16 -34.53
N ALA A 23 -48.81 -12.50 -34.53
CA ALA A 23 -49.63 -13.38 -35.35
C ALA A 23 -49.90 -14.72 -34.62
N VAL A 24 -51.20 -15.02 -34.49
CA VAL A 24 -51.83 -16.23 -33.95
C VAL A 24 -51.52 -17.47 -34.80
N ALA A 25 -51.08 -18.55 -34.17
CA ALA A 25 -51.43 -19.94 -34.50
C ALA A 25 -50.72 -20.92 -33.55
N GLN A 26 -51.47 -21.68 -32.74
CA GLN A 26 -50.97 -22.87 -32.05
C GLN A 26 -51.10 -24.10 -32.95
N PRO A 27 -50.06 -24.94 -33.04
CA PRO A 27 -50.25 -26.38 -33.24
C PRO A 27 -49.92 -27.20 -31.99
N PRO A 28 -50.41 -28.45 -31.91
CA PRO A 28 -50.78 -29.16 -30.68
C PRO A 28 -49.59 -29.68 -29.85
N MET A 29 -49.82 -29.77 -28.53
CA MET A 29 -48.97 -30.45 -27.56
C MET A 29 -48.73 -31.90 -27.98
N GLN A 30 -47.48 -32.24 -28.31
CA GLN A 30 -47.08 -33.61 -28.58
C GLN A 30 -46.71 -34.34 -27.27
N PRO A 31 -47.10 -35.62 -27.10
CA PRO A 31 -46.85 -36.39 -25.89
C PRO A 31 -45.35 -36.64 -25.70
N GLY A 32 -44.91 -36.41 -24.46
CA GLY A 32 -43.51 -36.56 -24.05
C GLY A 32 -42.92 -37.90 -24.45
N HIS A 33 -41.83 -37.83 -25.22
CA HIS A 33 -40.92 -38.93 -25.48
C HIS A 33 -39.53 -38.54 -24.97
N GLY A 34 -39.12 -39.24 -23.91
CA GLY A 34 -37.77 -39.48 -23.42
C GLY A 34 -36.66 -38.47 -23.72
N MET A 35 -36.20 -37.80 -22.67
CA MET A 35 -34.77 -37.57 -22.47
C MET A 35 -34.45 -38.09 -21.05
N PRO A 36 -33.53 -39.06 -20.86
CA PRO A 36 -33.01 -39.32 -19.52
C PRO A 36 -32.43 -38.01 -18.99
N PRO A 37 -32.60 -37.67 -17.69
CA PRO A 37 -32.00 -36.47 -17.17
C PRO A 37 -30.50 -36.55 -17.48
N MET A 38 -29.97 -35.56 -18.19
CA MET A 38 -28.54 -35.30 -18.14
C MET A 38 -28.22 -35.23 -16.65
N SER A 39 -27.43 -36.18 -16.15
CA SER A 39 -26.80 -36.02 -14.84
C SER A 39 -25.97 -34.75 -14.94
N SER A 40 -26.58 -33.62 -14.60
CA SER A 40 -25.87 -32.51 -14.05
C SER A 40 -25.08 -33.12 -12.91
N ILE A 41 -23.76 -33.05 -12.98
CA ILE A 41 -22.92 -33.15 -11.79
C ILE A 41 -23.43 -32.02 -10.90
N GLN A 42 -24.44 -32.32 -10.07
CA GLN A 42 -24.79 -31.43 -8.97
C GLN A 42 -23.55 -31.48 -8.08
N PRO A 43 -22.95 -30.35 -7.72
CA PRO A 43 -21.92 -30.34 -6.68
C PRO A 43 -22.61 -30.65 -5.35
N GLU A 44 -22.99 -31.90 -5.16
CA GLU A 44 -23.55 -32.42 -3.93
C GLU A 44 -22.39 -32.63 -2.95
N THR A 45 -22.26 -31.65 -2.04
CA THR A 45 -21.32 -31.55 -0.92
C THR A 45 -20.07 -30.68 -1.18
N THR A 46 -20.25 -29.39 -1.49
CA THR A 46 -19.17 -28.38 -1.41
C THR A 46 -19.45 -27.39 -0.29
N ILE A 47 -18.53 -27.27 0.67
CA ILE A 47 -18.53 -26.20 1.68
C ILE A 47 -17.47 -25.19 1.28
N THR A 48 -17.89 -24.02 0.82
CA THR A 48 -16.98 -22.91 0.50
C THR A 48 -16.90 -21.98 1.69
N LEU A 49 -15.72 -21.90 2.30
CA LEU A 49 -15.45 -21.00 3.42
C LEU A 49 -14.53 -19.87 2.94
N THR A 50 -14.93 -18.63 3.23
CA THR A 50 -14.06 -17.46 3.07
C THR A 50 -13.80 -16.89 4.46
N GLY A 51 -12.56 -16.99 4.92
CA GLY A 51 -12.11 -16.40 6.18
C GLY A 51 -11.27 -15.15 5.92
N LYS A 52 -11.56 -14.07 6.65
CA LYS A 52 -10.70 -12.88 6.71
C LYS A 52 -10.06 -12.80 8.08
N GLY A 53 -8.73 -12.84 8.13
CA GLY A 53 -7.96 -12.56 9.35
C GLY A 53 -7.47 -11.11 9.33
N THR A 54 -7.61 -10.42 10.45
CA THR A 54 -6.93 -9.15 10.68
C THR A 54 -6.33 -9.23 12.08
N VAL A 55 -5.07 -8.82 12.20
CA VAL A 55 -4.33 -8.81 13.46
C VAL A 55 -3.89 -7.38 13.69
N ASP A 56 -4.39 -6.79 14.75
CA ASP A 56 -3.98 -5.48 15.21
C ASP A 56 -2.94 -5.66 16.33
N HIS A 57 -1.75 -5.10 16.13
CA HIS A 57 -0.68 -5.11 17.13
C HIS A 57 -0.13 -3.70 17.29
N ALA A 58 0.22 -3.34 18.53
CA ALA A 58 0.85 -2.06 18.80
C ALA A 58 2.29 -2.04 18.25
N PRO A 59 2.75 -0.95 17.61
CA PRO A 59 4.15 -0.82 17.22
C PRO A 59 5.08 -0.84 18.45
N ASP A 60 6.18 -1.58 18.37
CA ASP A 60 7.16 -1.78 19.44
C ASP A 60 8.53 -1.10 19.18
N ILE A 61 8.72 -0.51 18.00
CA ILE A 61 9.94 0.19 17.59
C ILE A 61 9.61 1.63 17.20
N ALA A 62 10.45 2.57 17.67
CA ALA A 62 10.43 3.96 17.24
C ALA A 62 11.78 4.31 16.61
N MET A 63 11.75 4.92 15.41
CA MET A 63 12.94 5.33 14.70
C MET A 63 13.03 6.86 14.71
N ILE A 64 14.10 7.38 15.30
CA ILE A 64 14.33 8.83 15.46
C ILE A 64 15.58 9.21 14.67
N SER A 65 15.48 10.25 13.86
CA SER A 65 16.60 10.80 13.10
C SER A 65 17.05 12.12 13.72
N LEU A 66 18.31 12.17 14.15
CA LEU A 66 18.96 13.36 14.66
C LEU A 66 20.07 13.78 13.68
N GLY A 67 20.19 15.07 13.42
CA GLY A 67 21.19 15.62 12.52
C GLY A 67 22.02 16.70 13.20
N VAL A 68 23.30 16.77 12.83
CA VAL A 68 24.21 17.86 13.20
C VAL A 68 24.67 18.52 11.92
N GLN A 69 24.59 19.85 11.84
CA GLN A 69 25.11 20.61 10.72
C GLN A 69 26.25 21.50 11.20
N VAL A 70 27.33 21.50 10.42
CA VAL A 70 28.54 22.28 10.71
C VAL A 70 28.98 22.99 9.44
N GLU A 71 29.28 24.27 9.59
CA GLU A 71 29.86 25.10 8.54
C GLU A 71 31.27 25.52 8.97
N ALA A 72 32.22 25.41 8.04
CA ALA A 72 33.60 25.83 8.27
C ALA A 72 34.21 26.36 6.96
N LYS A 73 35.33 27.07 7.09
CA LYS A 73 36.06 27.65 5.95
C LYS A 73 36.62 26.59 5.02
N THR A 74 36.99 25.43 5.56
CA THR A 74 37.53 24.30 4.80
C THR A 74 36.69 23.05 5.02
N ALA A 75 36.64 22.19 4.01
CA ALA A 75 35.98 20.89 4.09
C ALA A 75 36.56 20.02 5.24
N ALA A 76 37.88 20.03 5.40
CA ALA A 76 38.55 19.26 6.44
C ALA A 76 38.16 19.72 7.85
N GLU A 77 38.14 21.03 8.11
CA GLU A 77 37.69 21.58 9.39
C GLU A 77 36.21 21.31 9.66
N ALA A 78 35.36 21.36 8.63
CA ALA A 78 33.94 21.04 8.77
C ALA A 78 33.75 19.57 9.19
N MET A 79 34.48 18.64 8.55
CA MET A 79 34.38 17.21 8.86
C MET A 79 34.90 16.88 10.26
N THR A 80 36.04 17.45 10.68
CA THR A 80 36.59 17.25 12.02
C THR A 80 35.63 17.76 13.11
N GLN A 81 35.15 19.00 12.96
CA GLN A 81 34.20 19.58 13.93
C GLN A 81 32.86 18.83 13.96
N GLN A 82 32.40 18.33 12.81
CA GLN A 82 31.20 17.52 12.74
C GLN A 82 31.38 16.18 13.45
N ALA A 83 32.52 15.50 13.28
CA ALA A 83 32.81 14.26 13.97
C ALA A 83 32.83 14.45 15.51
N GLU A 84 33.46 15.53 15.98
CA GLU A 84 33.48 15.87 17.42
C GLU A 84 32.08 16.13 17.98
N LYS A 85 31.27 16.94 17.29
CA LYS A 85 29.90 17.22 17.71
C LYS A 85 29.02 15.97 17.67
N MET A 86 29.19 15.12 16.66
CA MET A 86 28.43 13.87 16.54
C MET A 86 28.79 12.89 17.67
N ASN A 87 30.06 12.80 18.04
CA ASN A 87 30.50 12.02 19.21
C ASN A 87 29.85 12.53 20.52
N GLY A 88 29.69 13.84 20.66
CA GLY A 88 28.95 14.44 21.77
C GLY A 88 27.48 14.02 21.80
N VAL A 89 26.83 13.95 20.65
CA VAL A 89 25.44 13.45 20.53
C VAL A 89 25.37 11.97 20.92
N PHE A 90 26.27 11.12 20.42
CA PHE A 90 26.31 9.71 20.81
C PHE A 90 26.52 9.52 22.31
N ALA A 91 27.39 10.34 22.94
CA ALA A 91 27.60 10.30 24.38
C ALA A 91 26.33 10.69 25.17
N ALA A 92 25.62 11.73 24.73
CA ALA A 92 24.37 12.16 25.37
C ALA A 92 23.25 11.11 25.23
N VAL A 93 23.13 10.51 24.04
CA VAL A 93 22.13 9.46 23.77
C VAL A 93 22.46 8.17 24.55
N LYS A 94 23.74 7.82 24.66
CA LYS A 94 24.19 6.73 25.53
C LYS A 94 23.87 6.98 27.01
N ALA A 95 24.08 8.21 27.48
CA ALA A 95 23.71 8.60 28.85
C ALA A 95 22.20 8.55 29.10
N ALA A 96 21.37 8.70 28.06
CA ALA A 96 19.93 8.52 28.12
C ALA A 96 19.49 7.04 28.16
N GLY A 97 20.42 6.09 28.08
CA GLY A 97 20.16 4.65 28.22
C GLY A 97 19.93 3.89 26.92
N ILE A 98 20.17 4.51 25.76
CA ILE A 98 20.11 3.82 24.46
C ILE A 98 21.42 3.05 24.22
N ALA A 99 21.31 1.79 23.80
CA ALA A 99 22.47 0.95 23.55
C ALA A 99 23.20 1.35 22.26
N ASP A 100 24.52 1.14 22.20
CA ASP A 100 25.35 1.44 21.02
C ASP A 100 24.88 0.74 19.74
N ARG A 101 24.24 -0.42 19.89
CA ARG A 101 23.69 -1.23 18.79
C ARG A 101 22.44 -0.63 18.16
N ASP A 102 21.74 0.27 18.85
CA ASP A 102 20.55 0.96 18.35
C ASP A 102 20.88 2.35 17.78
N MET A 103 22.16 2.72 17.80
CA MET A 103 22.66 3.99 17.31
C MET A 103 23.45 3.77 16.02
N GLN A 104 23.06 4.46 14.94
CA GLN A 104 23.77 4.39 13.68
C GLN A 104 23.83 5.77 13.02
N THR A 105 24.99 6.10 12.46
CA THR A 105 25.09 7.24 11.54
C THR A 105 24.40 6.85 10.22
N GLY A 106 23.39 7.63 9.83
CA GLY A 106 22.66 7.42 8.59
C GLY A 106 23.41 8.00 7.39
N GLN A 107 23.05 9.23 7.03
CA GLN A 107 23.57 9.91 5.84
C GLN A 107 24.55 11.02 6.22
N LEU A 108 25.71 11.04 5.55
CA LEU A 108 26.67 12.14 5.62
C LEU A 108 26.71 12.86 4.27
N SER A 109 26.51 14.17 4.28
CA SER A 109 26.55 15.03 3.10
C SER A 109 27.45 16.23 3.36
N LEU A 110 28.29 16.58 2.39
CA LEU A 110 29.15 17.76 2.42
C LEU A 110 28.94 18.56 1.14
N ASN A 111 28.54 19.82 1.29
CA ASN A 111 28.27 20.72 0.18
C ASN A 111 28.96 22.07 0.43
N PRO A 112 29.50 22.73 -0.62
CA PRO A 112 29.96 24.10 -0.50
C PRO A 112 28.77 25.05 -0.26
N VAL A 113 28.98 26.06 0.59
CA VAL A 113 27.99 27.12 0.86
C VAL A 113 28.43 28.38 0.12
N TYR A 114 27.56 28.91 -0.73
CA TYR A 114 27.81 30.14 -1.50
C TYR A 114 26.88 31.24 -1.02
N GLU A 115 27.45 32.39 -0.63
CA GLU A 115 26.68 33.61 -0.39
C GLU A 115 26.68 34.46 -1.66
N TYR A 116 25.50 34.76 -2.19
CA TYR A 116 25.31 35.66 -3.32
C TYR A 116 24.79 37.01 -2.80
N PRO A 117 25.60 38.08 -2.81
CA PRO A 117 25.10 39.41 -2.50
C PRO A 117 24.19 39.91 -3.63
N ASN A 118 23.04 40.47 -3.25
CA ASN A 118 22.08 41.11 -4.18
C ASN A 118 22.53 42.52 -4.57
#